data_AF-A0A963RT09-F1
#
_entry.id   AF-A0A963RT09-F1
#
_cell.length_a   1.000
_cell.length_b   1.000
_cell.length_c   1.000
_cell.angle_alpha   90.00
_cell.angle_beta   90.00
_cell.angle_gamma   90.00
#
_symmetry.space_group_name_H-M   'P 1'
#
loop_
_entity.id
_entity.type
_entity.pdbx_description
1 polymer ?
#
loop_
_entity_poly.entity_id
_entity_poly.type
_entity_poly.pdbx_seq_one_letter_code
_entity_poly.pdbx_strand_id
1 'polypeptide(L)'
;MTPRAAGLASRVVRWQRQHGRHDLPWQQGRDPYSVWLSEIMLQQTQVSTVKAYYARFLERFPALPSLAAAKEDEALALWSGLGYYSRARRLRQ
;
A
#
# COMPACT_ATOMS: atom_id res chain seq x y z
N MET A 1 27.04 19.40 4.32
CA MET A 1 25.64 19.28 3.82
C MET A 1 25.33 20.51 2.96
N THR A 2 25.03 20.32 1.68
CA THR A 2 24.84 21.39 0.70
C THR A 2 23.58 22.24 0.99
N PRO A 3 23.68 23.58 1.10
CA PRO A 3 22.57 24.48 1.47
C PRO A 3 21.32 24.37 0.57
N ARG A 4 21.50 23.96 -0.68
CA ARG A 4 20.45 23.85 -1.69
C ARG A 4 19.46 22.69 -1.43
N ALA A 5 19.92 21.61 -0.78
CA ALA A 5 19.08 20.44 -0.47
C ALA A 5 18.09 20.73 0.67
N ALA A 6 18.51 21.48 1.69
CA ALA A 6 17.65 21.89 2.81
C ALA A 6 16.48 22.76 2.33
N GLY A 7 16.71 23.62 1.33
CA GLY A 7 15.67 24.45 0.73
C GLY A 7 14.65 23.66 -0.09
N LEU A 8 15.07 22.63 -0.83
CA LEU A 8 14.14 21.79 -1.61
C LEU A 8 13.26 20.93 -0.71
N ALA A 9 13.84 20.24 0.27
CA ALA A 9 13.10 19.40 1.21
C ALA A 9 11.99 20.21 1.92
N SER A 10 12.34 21.40 2.41
CA SER A 10 11.38 22.29 3.07
C SER A 10 10.23 22.72 2.15
N ARG A 11 10.50 22.97 0.86
CA ARG A 11 9.46 23.30 -0.12
C ARG A 11 8.55 22.13 -0.42
N VAL A 12 9.11 20.94 -0.64
CA VAL A 12 8.33 19.71 -0.90
C VAL A 12 7.46 19.37 0.31
N VAL A 13 7.99 19.45 1.53
CA VAL A 13 7.20 19.21 2.75
C VAL A 13 6.05 20.21 2.90
N ARG A 14 6.28 21.51 2.65
CA ARG A 14 5.20 22.51 2.69
C ARG A 14 4.13 22.24 1.63
N TRP A 15 4.54 21.96 0.41
CA TRP A 15 3.61 21.63 -0.67
C TRP A 15 2.83 20.35 -0.37
N GLN A 16 3.47 19.30 0.13
CA GLN A 16 2.80 18.04 0.49
C GLN A 16 1.76 18.27 1.59
N ARG A 17 2.06 19.12 2.59
CA ARG A 17 1.09 19.46 3.63
C ARG A 17 -0.16 20.16 3.08
N GLN A 18 0.00 21.06 2.10
CA GLN A 18 -1.09 21.87 1.55
C GLN A 18 -1.85 21.21 0.40
N HIS A 19 -1.16 20.45 -0.45
CA HIS A 19 -1.68 19.94 -1.73
C HIS A 19 -1.48 18.43 -1.90
N GLY A 20 -0.82 17.76 -0.95
CA GLY A 20 -0.63 16.32 -0.98
C GLY A 20 -1.94 15.56 -0.83
N ARG A 21 -1.91 14.28 -1.23
CA ARG A 21 -2.98 13.34 -0.91
C ARG A 21 -2.83 12.92 0.54
N HIS A 22 -3.89 13.15 1.31
CA HIS A 22 -3.98 12.82 2.73
C HIS A 22 -5.22 11.97 3.05
N ASP A 23 -6.03 11.63 2.04
CA ASP A 23 -7.30 10.90 2.15
C ASP A 23 -7.15 9.41 1.80
N LEU A 24 -5.93 8.95 1.50
CA LEU A 24 -5.72 7.55 1.11
C LEU A 24 -5.90 6.64 2.33
N PRO A 25 -6.61 5.51 2.20
CA PRO A 25 -6.90 4.62 3.34
C PRO A 25 -5.64 4.17 4.09
N TRP A 26 -4.59 3.80 3.35
CA TRP A 26 -3.30 3.36 3.89
C TRP A 26 -2.43 4.47 4.49
N GLN A 27 -2.87 5.73 4.47
CA GLN A 27 -2.22 6.84 5.17
C GLN A 27 -2.86 7.15 6.54
N GLN A 28 -4.08 6.65 6.81
CA GLN A 28 -4.83 6.97 8.04
C GLN A 28 -4.34 6.19 9.26
N GLY A 29 -3.93 4.94 9.06
CA GLY A 29 -3.33 4.10 10.09
C GLY A 29 -1.87 3.85 9.75
N ARG A 30 -0.93 4.30 10.60
CA ARG A 30 0.51 4.01 10.44
C ARG A 30 0.88 2.57 10.84
N ASP A 31 -0.05 1.64 10.65
CA ASP A 31 0.19 0.23 10.87
C ASP A 31 1.16 -0.29 9.79
N PRO A 32 2.31 -0.90 10.14
CA PRO A 32 3.28 -1.40 9.18
C PRO A 32 2.69 -2.38 8.17
N TYR A 33 1.74 -3.24 8.58
CA TYR A 33 1.10 -4.21 7.68
C TYR A 33 0.28 -3.49 6.59
N SER A 34 -0.55 -2.53 7.01
CA SER A 34 -1.37 -1.70 6.14
C SER A 34 -0.55 -0.91 5.12
N VAL A 35 0.56 -0.31 5.55
CA VAL A 35 1.48 0.43 4.65
C VAL A 35 2.13 -0.54 3.67
N TRP A 36 2.73 -1.63 4.16
CA TRP A 36 3.40 -2.62 3.32
C TRP A 36 2.47 -3.23 2.26
N LEU A 37 1.26 -3.63 2.66
CA LEU A 37 0.26 -4.16 1.74
C LEU A 37 -0.05 -3.17 0.61
N SER A 38 -0.27 -1.90 0.97
CA SER A 38 -0.57 -0.85 -0.02
C SER A 38 0.58 -0.63 -0.99
N GLU A 39 1.83 -0.63 -0.52
CA GLU A 39 3.02 -0.45 -1.36
C GLU A 39 3.16 -1.59 -2.37
N ILE A 40 2.96 -2.85 -1.95
CA ILE A 40 3.01 -4.00 -2.87
C ILE A 40 1.89 -3.92 -3.92
N MET A 41 0.67 -3.51 -3.52
CA MET A 41 -0.44 -3.33 -4.47
C MET A 41 -0.19 -2.19 -5.46
N LEU A 42 0.36 -1.07 -5.00
CA LEU A 42 0.62 0.12 -5.81
C LEU A 42 1.74 -0.05 -6.84
N GLN A 43 2.56 -1.09 -6.71
CA GLN A 43 3.54 -1.44 -7.76
C GLN A 43 2.82 -1.78 -9.07
N GLN A 44 3.02 -0.93 -10.10
CA GLN A 44 2.45 -1.15 -11.44
C GLN A 44 0.90 -1.23 -11.45
N THR A 45 0.22 -0.68 -10.44
CA THR A 45 -1.25 -0.59 -10.40
C THR A 45 -1.68 0.83 -10.00
N GLN A 46 -2.71 1.37 -10.67
CA GLN A 46 -3.21 2.71 -10.37
C GLN A 46 -3.90 2.78 -9.00
N VAL A 47 -3.78 3.95 -8.35
CA VAL A 47 -4.36 4.23 -7.01
C VAL A 47 -5.86 3.95 -6.94
N SER A 48 -6.63 4.32 -7.97
CA SER A 48 -8.08 4.10 -8.04
C SER A 48 -8.44 2.62 -7.93
N THR A 49 -7.73 1.75 -8.66
CA THR A 49 -7.89 0.30 -8.59
C THR A 49 -7.50 -0.22 -7.21
N VAL A 50 -6.33 0.20 -6.70
CA VAL A 50 -5.83 -0.29 -5.40
C VAL A 50 -6.80 0.04 -4.25
N LYS A 51 -7.45 1.22 -4.24
CA LYS A 51 -8.42 1.59 -3.19
C LYS A 51 -9.48 0.49 -2.96
N ALA A 52 -10.03 -0.09 -4.03
CA ALA A 52 -11.06 -1.14 -3.92
C ALA A 52 -10.50 -2.48 -3.43
N TYR A 53 -9.32 -2.89 -3.91
CA TYR A 53 -8.71 -4.16 -3.51
C TYR A 53 -8.17 -4.12 -2.09
N TYR A 54 -7.57 -2.98 -1.70
CA TYR A 54 -7.04 -2.77 -0.37
C TYR A 54 -8.11 -2.96 0.71
N ALA A 55 -9.29 -2.37 0.53
CA ALA A 55 -10.40 -2.52 1.46
C ALA A 55 -10.84 -4.00 1.61
N ARG A 56 -11.02 -4.71 0.49
CA ARG A 56 -11.38 -6.13 0.48
C ARG A 56 -10.32 -7.02 1.12
N PHE A 57 -9.04 -6.70 0.90
CA PHE A 57 -7.94 -7.44 1.52
C PHE A 57 -7.92 -7.25 3.03
N LEU A 58 -8.09 -6.03 3.54
CA LEU A 58 -8.12 -5.78 4.97
C LEU A 58 -9.37 -6.37 5.65
N GLU A 59 -10.50 -6.40 4.95
CA GLU A 59 -11.71 -7.07 5.46
C GLU A 59 -11.46 -8.57 5.68
N ARG A 60 -10.78 -9.24 4.72
CA ARG A 60 -10.49 -10.66 4.84
C ARG A 60 -9.28 -10.97 5.73
N PHE A 61 -8.25 -10.14 5.62
CA PHE A 61 -6.95 -10.29 6.27
C PHE A 61 -6.63 -9.00 7.04
N PRO A 62 -7.23 -8.78 8.22
CA PRO A 62 -7.06 -7.53 8.97
C PRO A 62 -5.64 -7.32 9.51
N ALA A 63 -4.81 -8.37 9.58
CA ALA A 63 -3.45 -8.30 10.06
C ALA A 63 -2.53 -9.36 9.40
N LEU A 64 -1.22 -9.14 9.47
CA LEU A 64 -0.22 -10.06 8.90
C LEU A 64 -0.41 -11.54 9.31
N PRO A 65 -0.72 -11.90 10.58
CA PRO A 65 -0.93 -13.30 10.95
C PRO A 65 -2.11 -13.95 10.21
N SER A 66 -3.18 -13.20 9.95
CA SER A 66 -4.35 -13.71 9.23
C SER A 66 -4.07 -13.97 7.75
N LEU A 67 -3.20 -13.15 7.13
CA LEU A 67 -2.71 -13.37 5.77
C LEU A 67 -1.75 -14.57 5.70
N ALA A 68 -0.85 -14.70 6.69
CA ALA A 68 0.11 -15.80 6.76
C ALA A 68 -0.58 -17.16 6.92
N ALA A 69 -1.66 -17.22 7.71
CA ALA A 69 -2.45 -18.43 7.92
C ALA A 69 -3.39 -18.78 6.75
N ALA A 70 -3.65 -17.85 5.83
CA ALA A 70 -4.55 -18.07 4.70
C ALA A 70 -4.01 -19.13 3.73
N LYS A 71 -4.88 -19.80 2.98
CA LYS A 71 -4.45 -20.64 1.84
C LYS A 71 -3.94 -19.76 0.71
N GLU A 72 -2.99 -20.26 -0.08
CA GLU A 72 -2.47 -19.50 -1.23
C GLU A 72 -3.57 -19.12 -2.20
N ASP A 73 -4.40 -20.10 -2.60
CA ASP A 73 -5.47 -19.89 -3.56
C ASP A 73 -6.48 -18.82 -3.10
N GLU A 74 -6.70 -18.70 -1.79
CA GLU A 74 -7.59 -17.68 -1.23
C GLU A 74 -7.02 -16.27 -1.39
N ALA A 75 -5.72 -16.10 -1.09
CA ALA A 75 -5.04 -14.83 -1.28
C ALA A 75 -4.92 -14.48 -2.77
N LEU A 76 -4.64 -15.45 -3.64
CA LEU A 76 -4.59 -15.26 -5.10
C LEU A 76 -5.96 -14.93 -5.68
N ALA A 77 -7.04 -15.54 -5.18
CA ALA A 77 -8.40 -15.23 -5.59
C ALA A 77 -8.76 -13.77 -5.28
N LEU A 78 -8.41 -13.28 -4.09
CA LEU A 78 -8.61 -11.87 -3.73
C LEU A 78 -7.72 -10.92 -4.55
N TRP A 79 -6.52 -11.37 -4.94
CA TRP A 79 -5.59 -10.60 -5.79
C TRP A 79 -5.99 -10.59 -7.28
N SER A 80 -6.91 -11.46 -7.69
CA SER A 80 -7.30 -11.62 -9.09
C SER A 80 -7.84 -10.31 -9.67
N GLY A 81 -7.19 -9.84 -10.74
CA GLY A 81 -7.50 -8.55 -11.38
C GLY A 81 -6.52 -7.41 -11.07
N LEU A 82 -5.63 -7.54 -10.06
CA LEU A 82 -4.52 -6.60 -9.84
C LEU A 82 -3.31 -6.86 -10.78
N GLY A 83 -3.29 -8.01 -11.46
CA GLY A 83 -2.15 -8.43 -12.28
C GLY A 83 -0.90 -8.79 -11.46
N TYR A 84 0.11 -9.37 -12.12
CA TYR A 84 1.40 -9.74 -11.53
C TYR A 84 1.28 -10.56 -10.23
N TYR A 85 0.74 -11.78 -10.33
CA TYR A 85 0.56 -12.72 -9.22
C TYR A 85 1.86 -13.08 -8.46
N SER A 86 3.03 -12.82 -9.06
CA SER A 86 4.32 -12.94 -8.36
C SER A 86 4.47 -11.96 -7.19
N ARG A 87 3.72 -10.85 -7.18
CA ARG A 87 3.64 -9.94 -6.01
C ARG A 87 2.83 -10.56 -4.89
N ALA A 88 1.68 -11.13 -5.21
CA ALA A 88 0.81 -11.82 -4.24
C ALA A 88 1.51 -13.01 -3.59
N ARG A 89 2.30 -13.77 -4.36
CA ARG A 89 3.10 -14.87 -3.83
C ARG A 89 4.21 -14.40 -2.89
N ARG A 90 4.95 -13.34 -3.27
CA ARG A 90 6.00 -12.73 -2.42
C ARG A 90 5.45 -12.05 -1.16
N LEU A 91 4.17 -11.66 -1.16
CA LEU A 91 3.49 -11.12 0.01
C LEU A 91 3.39 -12.18 1.14
N ARG A 92 3.40 -13.48 0.83
CA ARG A 92 3.18 -14.55 1.83
C ARG A 92 4.46 -15.29 2.25
N GLN A 93 5.60 -15.01 1.63
CA GLN A 93 6.92 -15.61 1.92
C GLN A 93 7.74 -14.69 2.81
#